data_AF-A0A521ZLJ3-F1
#
_entry.id   AF-A0A521ZLJ3-F1
#
_cell.length_a   1.000
_cell.length_b   1.000
_cell.length_c   1.000
_cell.angle_alpha   90.00
_cell.angle_beta   90.00
_cell.angle_gamma   90.00
#
_symmetry.space_group_name_H-M   'P 1'
#
loop_
_entity.id
_entity.type
_entity.pdbx_description
1 polymer ?
#
loop_
_entity_poly.entity_id
_entity_poly.type
_entity_poly.pdbx_seq_one_letter_code
_entity_poly.pdbx_strand_id
1 'polypeptide(L)'
;MFERFKKFVENTNNPHFLAQAQSTKALIAFCEKHDQGGPRVDSLRECLKALEARDIREAIKHYRAVPLGGMGCFNDWWPKAGCEHETDEYACAVFDALVERWSRLMRLSEEKSLS
;
A
#
# COMPACT_ATOMS: atom_id res chain seq x y z
N MET A 1 12.88 2.83 -30.22
CA MET A 1 12.25 1.49 -30.08
C MET A 1 12.93 0.66 -28.98
N PHE A 2 14.27 0.59 -28.94
CA PHE A 2 15.06 -0.08 -27.89
C PHE A 2 14.81 0.45 -26.45
N GLU A 3 14.73 1.77 -26.25
CA GLU A 3 14.47 2.38 -24.94
C GLU A 3 13.12 1.96 -24.31
N ARG A 4 12.07 1.81 -25.12
CA ARG A 4 10.76 1.33 -24.64
C ARG A 4 10.81 -0.13 -24.18
N PHE A 5 11.63 -0.94 -24.85
CA PHE A 5 11.78 -2.35 -24.53
C PHE A 5 12.62 -2.56 -23.26
N LYS A 6 13.66 -1.75 -23.07
CA LYS A 6 14.49 -1.75 -21.84
C LYS A 6 13.67 -1.36 -20.60
N LYS A 7 12.91 -0.27 -20.69
CA LYS A 7 11.96 0.16 -19.65
C LYS A 7 10.85 -0.85 -19.35
N PHE A 8 10.51 -1.73 -20.30
CA PHE A 8 9.53 -2.79 -20.11
C PHE A 8 10.12 -3.97 -19.33
N VAL A 9 11.37 -4.36 -19.65
CA VAL A 9 12.09 -5.44 -18.94
C VAL A 9 12.46 -5.03 -17.50
N GLU A 10 12.89 -3.79 -17.29
CA GLU A 10 13.17 -3.26 -15.94
C GLU A 10 11.91 -3.21 -15.06
N ASN A 11 10.74 -2.92 -15.64
CA ASN A 11 9.45 -2.94 -14.94
C ASN A 11 9.08 -4.33 -14.41
N THR A 12 9.53 -5.42 -15.04
CA THR A 12 9.19 -6.79 -14.64
C THR A 12 10.09 -7.37 -13.53
N ASN A 13 11.18 -6.69 -13.19
CA ASN A 13 12.22 -7.16 -12.27
C ASN A 13 12.20 -6.46 -10.91
N ASN A 14 11.03 -6.09 -10.40
CA ASN A 14 10.93 -5.70 -9.00
C ASN A 14 10.86 -6.97 -8.12
N PRO A 15 11.93 -7.34 -7.40
CA PRO A 15 11.93 -8.55 -6.57
C PRO A 15 10.98 -8.41 -5.37
N HIS A 16 10.47 -7.21 -5.11
CA HIS A 16 9.64 -6.90 -3.95
C HIS A 16 8.14 -7.06 -4.22
N PHE A 17 7.69 -7.39 -5.45
CA PHE A 17 6.26 -7.52 -5.78
C PHE A 17 5.50 -8.38 -4.77
N LEU A 18 6.07 -9.53 -4.38
CA LEU A 18 5.44 -10.42 -3.41
C LEU A 18 5.28 -9.75 -2.04
N ALA A 19 6.33 -9.11 -1.53
CA ALA A 19 6.31 -8.44 -0.24
C ALA A 19 5.35 -7.22 -0.25
N GLN A 20 5.33 -6.47 -1.35
CA GLN A 20 4.43 -5.34 -1.56
C GLN A 20 2.97 -5.78 -1.60
N ALA A 21 2.65 -6.83 -2.37
CA ALA A 21 1.31 -7.38 -2.46
C ALA A 21 0.84 -7.92 -1.10
N GLN A 22 1.69 -8.66 -0.39
CA GLN A 22 1.38 -9.16 0.95
C GLN A 22 1.12 -8.03 1.95
N SER A 23 1.98 -7.00 1.96
CA SER A 23 1.79 -5.85 2.85
C SER A 23 0.52 -5.07 2.50
N THR A 24 0.23 -4.87 1.22
CA THR A 24 -0.98 -4.19 0.74
C THR A 24 -2.23 -4.98 1.14
N LYS A 25 -2.22 -6.30 0.93
CA LYS A 25 -3.32 -7.19 1.30
C LYS A 25 -3.58 -7.21 2.81
N ALA A 26 -2.52 -7.24 3.63
CA ALA A 26 -2.64 -7.19 5.09
C ALA A 26 -3.26 -5.86 5.56
N LEU A 27 -2.84 -4.73 4.97
CA LEU A 27 -3.41 -3.42 5.28
C LEU A 27 -4.88 -3.32 4.88
N ILE A 28 -5.27 -3.81 3.69
CA ILE A 28 -6.68 -3.85 3.26
C ILE A 28 -7.51 -4.69 4.25
N ALA A 29 -7.05 -5.90 4.59
CA ALA A 29 -7.76 -6.77 5.51
C ALA A 29 -7.94 -6.15 6.89
N PHE A 30 -6.93 -5.40 7.38
CA PHE A 30 -7.05 -4.63 8.61
C PHE A 30 -8.11 -3.54 8.48
N CYS A 31 -8.06 -2.71 7.43
CA CYS A 31 -9.08 -1.67 7.21
C CYS A 31 -10.50 -2.25 7.15
N GLU A 32 -10.69 -3.37 6.44
CA GLU A 32 -11.98 -4.04 6.32
C GLU A 32 -12.49 -4.60 7.65
N LYS A 33 -11.60 -5.20 8.46
CA LYS A 33 -11.96 -5.73 9.79
C LYS A 33 -12.43 -4.62 10.75
N HIS A 34 -11.89 -3.42 10.60
CA HIS A 34 -12.15 -2.28 11.49
C HIS A 34 -13.12 -1.26 10.86
N ASP A 35 -13.95 -1.70 9.92
CA ASP A 35 -15.01 -0.92 9.24
C ASP A 35 -14.52 0.37 8.56
N GLN A 36 -13.26 0.41 8.16
CA GLN A 36 -12.76 1.49 7.32
C GLN A 36 -12.93 1.16 5.85
N GLY A 37 -13.86 1.88 5.22
CA GLY A 37 -14.03 1.89 3.78
C GLY A 37 -13.61 3.21 3.13
N GLY A 38 -14.07 3.38 1.90
CA GLY A 38 -13.97 4.63 1.16
C GLY A 38 -12.79 4.71 0.18
N PRO A 39 -12.61 5.87 -0.47
CA PRO A 39 -11.76 6.00 -1.65
C PRO A 39 -10.29 5.63 -1.45
N ARG A 40 -9.78 5.74 -0.21
CA ARG A 40 -8.39 5.40 0.14
C ARG A 40 -8.19 3.89 0.15
N VAL A 41 -9.14 3.15 0.71
CA VAL A 41 -9.12 1.67 0.72
C VAL A 41 -9.36 1.13 -0.70
N ASP A 42 -10.18 1.79 -1.50
CA ASP A 42 -10.34 1.45 -2.92
C ASP A 42 -9.01 1.64 -3.69
N SER A 43 -8.28 2.71 -3.40
CA SER A 43 -6.94 2.91 -3.97
C SER A 43 -5.95 1.82 -3.54
N LEU A 44 -6.03 1.32 -2.31
CA LEU A 44 -5.23 0.16 -1.88
C LEU A 44 -5.59 -1.11 -2.69
N ARG A 45 -6.87 -1.35 -2.96
CA ARG A 45 -7.32 -2.51 -3.76
C ARG A 45 -6.83 -2.43 -5.20
N GLU A 46 -6.92 -1.26 -5.83
CA GLU A 46 -6.37 -1.07 -7.19
C GLU A 46 -4.83 -1.19 -7.20
N CYS A 47 -4.16 -0.72 -6.15
CA CYS A 47 -2.73 -0.96 -5.96
C CYS A 47 -2.41 -2.47 -5.89
N LEU A 48 -3.20 -3.24 -5.12
CA LEU A 48 -3.03 -4.69 -5.03
C LEU A 48 -3.22 -5.38 -6.38
N LYS A 49 -4.28 -5.04 -7.13
CA LYS A 49 -4.52 -5.58 -8.47
C LYS A 49 -3.36 -5.32 -9.42
N ALA A 50 -2.81 -4.10 -9.40
CA ALA A 50 -1.65 -3.75 -10.22
C ALA A 50 -0.39 -4.52 -9.81
N LEU A 51 -0.14 -4.69 -8.50
CA LEU A 51 0.97 -5.52 -8.00
C LEU A 51 0.85 -6.99 -8.41
N GLU A 52 -0.35 -7.57 -8.34
CA GLU A 52 -0.64 -8.94 -8.76
C GLU A 52 -0.47 -9.11 -10.29
N ALA A 53 -0.82 -8.09 -11.06
CA ALA A 53 -0.56 -8.02 -12.50
C ALA A 53 0.89 -7.69 -12.87
N ARG A 54 1.77 -7.47 -11.88
CA ARG A 54 3.16 -7.02 -12.05
C ARG A 54 3.30 -5.68 -12.80
N ASP A 55 2.29 -4.82 -12.74
CA ASP A 55 2.34 -3.46 -13.26
C ASP A 55 2.74 -2.48 -12.16
N ILE A 56 4.06 -2.34 -11.97
CA ILE A 56 4.58 -1.46 -10.91
C ILE A 56 4.24 0.02 -11.13
N ARG A 57 4.03 0.46 -12.38
CA ARG A 57 3.71 1.87 -12.67
C ARG A 57 2.30 2.19 -12.22
N GLU A 58 1.35 1.32 -12.56
CA GLU A 58 -0.03 1.49 -12.12
C GLU A 58 -0.14 1.32 -10.59
N ALA A 59 0.62 0.39 -10.00
CA ALA A 59 0.69 0.25 -8.55
C ALA A 59 1.18 1.54 -7.84
N ILE A 60 2.24 2.17 -8.36
CA ILE A 60 2.76 3.45 -7.81
C ILE A 60 1.72 4.58 -7.95
N LYS A 61 1.00 4.63 -9.07
CA LYS A 61 -0.07 5.62 -9.27
C LYS A 61 -1.15 5.48 -8.19
N HIS A 62 -1.60 4.27 -7.90
CA HIS A 62 -2.59 4.02 -6.85
C HIS A 62 -2.02 4.23 -5.44
N TYR A 63 -0.76 3.89 -5.20
CA TYR A 63 -0.06 4.20 -3.94
C TYR A 63 -0.05 5.72 -3.66
N ARG A 64 0.28 6.55 -4.66
CA ARG A 64 0.27 8.02 -4.53
C ARG A 64 -1.12 8.61 -4.27
N ALA A 65 -2.17 7.90 -4.63
CA ALA A 65 -3.55 8.34 -4.37
C ALA A 65 -3.97 8.16 -2.89
N VAL A 66 -3.17 7.45 -2.09
CA VAL A 66 -3.37 7.33 -0.64
C VAL A 66 -2.48 8.35 0.07
N PRO A 67 -3.03 9.47 0.56
CA PRO A 67 -2.22 10.52 1.16
C PRO A 67 -1.64 10.04 2.49
N LEU A 68 -0.32 10.17 2.64
CA LEU A 68 0.41 9.86 3.87
C LEU A 68 1.14 11.12 4.37
N GLY A 69 0.91 11.49 5.63
CA GLY A 69 1.53 12.63 6.30
C GLY A 69 0.77 13.95 6.15
N GLY A 70 0.45 14.56 7.29
CA GLY A 70 -0.32 15.81 7.39
C GLY A 70 -1.76 15.59 7.83
N MET A 71 -2.43 16.65 8.32
CA MET A 71 -3.76 16.56 8.92
C MET A 71 -4.83 16.09 7.93
N GLY A 72 -5.59 15.06 8.32
CA GLY A 72 -6.63 14.43 7.52
C GLY A 72 -6.11 13.33 6.57
N CYS A 73 -4.84 12.89 6.67
CA CYS A 73 -4.28 11.85 5.82
C CYS A 73 -4.74 10.43 6.22
N PHE A 74 -4.40 9.43 5.40
CA PHE A 74 -4.83 8.04 5.62
C PHE A 74 -4.33 7.51 6.95
N ASN A 75 -3.11 7.87 7.31
CA ASN A 75 -2.45 7.50 8.55
C ASN A 75 -2.90 8.33 9.78
N ASP A 76 -3.90 9.21 9.64
CA ASP A 76 -4.47 9.96 10.78
C ASP A 76 -5.73 9.26 11.34
N TRP A 77 -6.12 8.14 10.74
CA TRP A 77 -7.24 7.36 11.23
C TRP A 77 -6.90 6.67 12.55
N TRP A 78 -7.86 6.70 13.48
CA TRP A 78 -7.78 6.03 14.77
C TRP A 78 -8.71 4.81 14.80
N PRO A 79 -8.23 3.61 14.42
CA PRO A 79 -9.05 2.40 14.45
C PRO A 79 -9.56 2.11 15.87
N LYS A 80 -10.77 1.59 15.95
CA LYS A 80 -11.35 1.06 17.19
C LYS A 80 -11.10 -0.43 17.30
N ALA A 81 -11.04 -0.95 18.52
CA ALA A 81 -10.90 -2.39 18.74
C ALA A 81 -11.96 -3.19 17.96
N GLY A 82 -11.52 -4.18 17.18
CA GLY A 82 -12.40 -5.00 16.36
C GLY A 82 -12.90 -6.26 17.05
N CYS A 83 -12.37 -6.60 18.22
CA CYS A 83 -12.80 -7.74 19.04
C CYS A 83 -12.52 -7.55 20.54
N GLU A 84 -13.08 -8.42 21.38
CA GLU A 84 -13.07 -8.30 22.86
C GLU A 84 -11.67 -8.28 23.49
N HIS A 85 -10.67 -8.89 22.84
CA HIS A 85 -9.30 -8.98 23.37
C HIS A 85 -8.35 -7.93 22.77
N GLU A 86 -8.87 -7.05 21.92
CA GLU A 86 -8.12 -5.97 21.30
C GLU A 86 -8.42 -4.65 22.02
N THR A 87 -7.41 -3.81 22.26
CA THR A 87 -7.62 -2.43 22.73
C THR A 87 -7.50 -1.47 21.56
N ASP A 88 -8.08 -0.27 21.69
CA ASP A 88 -7.94 0.80 20.68
C ASP A 88 -6.47 1.13 20.42
N GLU A 89 -5.64 1.18 21.47
CA GLU A 89 -4.20 1.46 21.36
C GLU A 89 -3.46 0.36 20.60
N TYR A 90 -3.83 -0.91 20.82
CA TYR A 90 -3.27 -2.02 20.06
C TYR A 90 -3.67 -1.93 18.58
N ALA A 91 -4.94 -1.68 18.28
CA ALA A 91 -5.42 -1.53 16.91
C ALA A 91 -4.68 -0.40 16.19
N CYS A 92 -4.49 0.75 16.86
CA CYS A 92 -3.72 1.87 16.32
C CYS A 92 -2.26 1.48 16.06
N ALA A 93 -1.60 0.84 17.01
CA ALA A 93 -0.21 0.43 16.84
C ALA A 93 -0.03 -0.58 15.69
N VAL A 94 -0.98 -1.50 15.52
CA VAL A 94 -0.99 -2.45 14.38
C VAL A 94 -1.22 -1.71 13.07
N PHE A 95 -2.17 -0.79 13.02
CA PHE A 95 -2.42 0.04 11.84
C PHE A 95 -1.17 0.83 11.42
N ASP A 96 -0.56 1.54 12.36
CA ASP A 96 0.66 2.33 12.11
C ASP A 96 1.78 1.46 11.56
N ALA A 97 2.02 0.28 12.16
CA ALA A 97 3.02 -0.66 11.70
C ALA A 97 2.74 -1.19 10.29
N LEU A 98 1.47 -1.47 9.96
CA LEU A 98 1.05 -1.91 8.62
C LEU A 98 1.25 -0.81 7.58
N VAL A 99 0.82 0.42 7.89
CA VAL A 99 0.97 1.59 7.01
C VAL A 99 2.45 1.89 6.77
N GLU A 100 3.26 1.90 7.83
CA GLU A 100 4.69 2.16 7.72
C GLU A 100 5.39 1.10 6.86
N ARG A 101 5.13 -0.18 7.13
CA ARG A 101 5.70 -1.29 6.34
C ARG A 101 5.31 -1.19 4.87
N TRP A 102 4.03 -0.98 4.60
CA TRP A 102 3.51 -0.86 3.25
C TRP A 102 4.14 0.34 2.51
N SER A 103 4.15 1.52 3.14
CA SER A 103 4.75 2.74 2.59
C SER A 103 6.23 2.56 2.27
N ARG A 104 7.02 2.01 3.20
CA ARG A 104 8.45 1.73 2.98
C ARG A 104 8.66 0.81 1.78
N LEU A 105 7.89 -0.27 1.65
CA LEU A 105 7.99 -1.20 0.54
C LEU A 105 7.60 -0.57 -0.81
N MET A 106 6.58 0.29 -0.84
CA MET A 106 6.17 0.96 -2.08
C MET A 106 7.20 2.01 -2.53
N ARG A 107 7.83 2.73 -1.58
CA ARG A 107 8.89 3.72 -1.88
C ARG A 107 10.10 3.10 -2.59
N LEU A 108 10.48 1.86 -2.28
CA LEU A 108 11.56 1.15 -2.97
C LEU A 108 11.34 1.03 -4.49
N SER A 109 10.09 1.09 -4.94
CA SER A 109 9.74 1.06 -6.36
C SER A 109 9.51 2.43 -6.95
N GLU A 110 9.04 3.37 -6.13
CA GLU A 110 8.92 4.77 -6.53
C GLU A 110 10.28 5.40 -6.86
N GLU A 111 11.28 5.18 -6.01
CA GLU A 111 12.65 5.70 -6.22
C GLU A 111 13.27 5.17 -7.52
N LYS A 112 13.07 3.88 -7.82
CA LYS A 112 13.51 3.26 -9.08
C LYS A 112 12.75 3.78 -10.31
N SER A 113 11.53 4.29 -10.15
CA SER A 113 10.75 4.84 -11.26
C SER A 113 11.20 6.24 -11.69
N LEU A 114 11.98 6.92 -10.84
CA LEU A 114 12.50 8.27 -11.07
C LEU A 114 13.97 8.27 -11.56
N SER A 115 14.71 7.18 -11.34
CA SER A 115 16.07 6.95 -11.86
C SER A 115 16.05 6.41 -13.29
#